data_AF-A0A6F9BL05-F1
#
_entry.id   AF-A0A6F9BL05-F1
#
_cell.length_a   1.000
_cell.length_b   1.000
_cell.length_c   1.000
_cell.angle_alpha   90.00
_cell.angle_beta   90.00
_cell.angle_gamma   90.00
#
_symmetry.space_group_name_H-M   'P 1'
#
loop_
_entity.id
_entity.type
_entity.pdbx_description
1 polymer ?
#
loop_
_entity_poly.entity_id
_entity_poly.type
_entity_poly.pdbx_seq_one_letter_code
_entity_poly.pdbx_strand_id
1 'polypeptide(L)'
;MTSSRFSNIGDRCTSATEQRRRDEENYCIICMDCFQKKITLRCSHSFCSSCIDSVFQIKPACPVCNTFHGTYEGTQPRDGIMTVRRNWQCLPGYEEGNGHIAIDYHFTAGVQGPEHPNPGEKYSSTSRTAFLPAYPGYLSRVQEELRLKGVTEES
;
A
#
# COMPACT_ATOMS: atom_id res chain seq x y z
N MET A 1 2.78 -32.81 -66.93
CA MET A 1 2.09 -32.32 -65.71
C MET A 1 2.36 -33.29 -64.56
N THR A 2 3.49 -33.15 -63.87
CA THR A 2 3.75 -33.82 -62.58
C THR A 2 4.77 -32.96 -61.84
N SER A 3 4.30 -32.00 -61.06
CA SER A 3 5.13 -31.22 -60.14
C SER A 3 5.08 -31.91 -58.78
N SER A 4 6.23 -32.41 -58.36
CA SER A 4 6.49 -33.03 -57.06
C SER A 4 6.36 -31.99 -55.96
N ARG A 5 5.53 -32.29 -54.95
CA ARG A 5 5.40 -31.53 -53.71
C ARG A 5 6.65 -31.73 -52.87
N PHE A 6 7.43 -30.68 -52.65
CA PHE A 6 8.39 -30.62 -51.55
C PHE A 6 7.67 -30.11 -50.30
N SER A 7 7.62 -30.95 -49.27
CA SER A 7 7.17 -30.61 -47.93
C SER A 7 8.26 -29.76 -47.26
N ASN A 8 7.99 -28.48 -46.99
CA ASN A 8 8.80 -27.69 -46.07
C ASN A 8 8.19 -27.79 -44.67
N ILE A 9 8.72 -28.73 -43.90
CA ILE A 9 8.63 -28.74 -42.44
C ILE A 9 9.63 -27.67 -41.97
N GLY A 10 9.13 -26.47 -41.72
CA GLY A 10 9.88 -25.44 -41.02
C GLY A 10 9.82 -25.74 -39.53
N ASP A 11 10.90 -26.30 -38.99
CA ASP A 11 11.10 -26.58 -37.58
C ASP A 11 10.91 -25.31 -36.74
N ARG A 12 9.77 -25.22 -36.04
CA ARG A 12 9.53 -24.20 -35.01
C ARG A 12 10.00 -24.77 -33.67
N CYS A 13 11.30 -24.72 -33.42
CA CYS A 13 11.84 -25.02 -32.10
C CYS A 13 11.70 -23.80 -31.19
N THR A 14 10.48 -23.52 -30.72
CA THR A 14 10.27 -22.71 -29.52
C THR A 14 10.26 -23.68 -28.34
N SER A 15 11.25 -23.56 -27.46
CA SER A 15 11.40 -24.45 -26.31
C SER A 15 10.15 -24.41 -25.42
N ALA A 16 9.77 -25.55 -24.82
CA ALA A 16 8.65 -25.65 -23.89
C ALA A 16 8.74 -24.66 -22.71
N THR A 17 9.96 -24.20 -22.41
CA THR A 17 10.29 -23.16 -21.42
C THR A 17 9.78 -21.77 -21.82
N GLU A 18 9.82 -21.43 -23.10
CA GLU A 18 9.38 -20.15 -23.66
C GLU A 18 7.85 -20.05 -23.82
N GLN A 19 7.16 -21.19 -23.81
CA GLN A 19 5.71 -21.26 -23.77
C GLN A 19 5.21 -21.06 -22.33
N ARG A 20 5.77 -21.80 -21.36
CA ARG A 20 5.41 -21.69 -19.94
C ARG A 20 5.60 -20.27 -19.37
N ARG A 21 6.70 -19.59 -19.73
CA ARG A 21 6.94 -18.18 -19.33
C ARG A 21 5.90 -17.22 -19.89
N ARG A 22 5.46 -17.44 -21.14
CA ARG A 22 4.41 -16.64 -21.79
C ARG A 22 3.04 -16.86 -21.14
N ASP A 23 2.79 -18.06 -20.63
CA ASP A 23 1.54 -18.40 -19.96
C ASP A 23 1.48 -17.76 -18.54
N GLU A 24 2.60 -17.72 -17.81
CA GLU A 24 2.72 -17.06 -16.51
C GLU A 24 2.54 -15.52 -16.59
N GLU A 25 3.00 -14.90 -17.67
CA GLU A 25 2.82 -13.45 -17.93
C GLU A 25 1.40 -13.03 -18.31
N ASN A 26 0.50 -14.00 -18.53
CA ASN A 26 -0.89 -13.78 -18.95
C ASN A 26 -1.94 -14.08 -17.87
N TYR A 27 -1.50 -14.26 -16.63
CA TYR A 27 -2.35 -14.67 -15.52
C TYR A 27 -2.48 -13.60 -14.43
N CYS A 28 -3.70 -13.43 -13.92
CA CYS A 28 -3.99 -12.52 -12.82
C CYS A 28 -3.83 -13.23 -11.47
N ILE A 29 -2.99 -12.67 -10.60
CA ILE A 29 -2.74 -13.23 -9.26
C ILE A 29 -3.93 -13.13 -8.30
N ILE A 30 -4.93 -12.29 -8.61
CA ILE A 30 -6.10 -12.08 -7.73
C ILE A 30 -7.14 -13.17 -7.98
N CYS A 31 -7.63 -13.30 -9.22
CA CYS A 31 -8.62 -14.32 -9.56
C CYS A 31 -8.01 -15.68 -9.86
N MET A 32 -6.69 -15.75 -9.99
CA MET A 32 -6.02 -16.98 -10.37
C MET A 32 -6.53 -17.52 -11.73
N ASP A 33 -6.65 -16.63 -12.73
CA ASP A 33 -7.05 -17.00 -14.10
C ASP A 33 -6.40 -16.06 -15.14
N CYS A 34 -6.54 -16.37 -16.42
CA CYS A 34 -6.18 -15.52 -17.55
C CYS A 34 -6.78 -14.10 -17.40
N PHE A 35 -6.00 -13.08 -17.78
CA PHE A 35 -6.46 -11.70 -17.65
C PHE A 35 -7.77 -11.41 -18.39
N GLN A 36 -8.79 -10.99 -17.65
CA GLN A 36 -10.02 -10.41 -18.17
C GLN A 36 -9.89 -8.89 -18.14
N LYS A 37 -9.79 -8.25 -19.32
CA LYS A 37 -9.54 -6.80 -19.46
C LYS A 37 -8.31 -6.38 -18.63
N LYS A 38 -7.13 -6.80 -19.08
CA LYS A 38 -5.84 -6.52 -18.42
C LYS A 38 -5.66 -5.01 -18.22
N ILE A 39 -5.38 -4.61 -16.99
CA ILE A 39 -4.90 -3.27 -16.67
C ILE A 39 -3.53 -3.36 -16.00
N THR A 40 -2.68 -2.37 -16.27
CA THR A 40 -1.33 -2.27 -15.69
C THR A 40 -1.27 -1.01 -14.83
N LEU A 41 -0.91 -1.18 -13.56
CA LEU A 41 -0.77 -0.07 -12.61
C LEU A 41 0.51 0.73 -12.87
N ARG A 42 0.63 1.92 -12.25
CA ARG A 42 1.86 2.76 -12.31
C ARG A 42 3.12 2.05 -11.79
N CYS A 43 2.95 1.04 -10.94
CA CYS A 43 4.03 0.18 -10.44
C CYS A 43 4.33 -1.03 -11.36
N SER A 44 3.80 -1.03 -12.59
CA SER A 44 3.99 -2.05 -13.63
C SER A 44 3.38 -3.44 -13.37
N HIS A 45 2.72 -3.66 -12.22
CA HIS A 45 1.97 -4.89 -11.96
C HIS A 45 0.62 -4.89 -12.70
N SER A 46 0.22 -6.06 -13.21
CA SER A 46 -0.99 -6.21 -14.04
C SER A 46 -2.06 -7.08 -13.38
N PHE A 47 -3.33 -6.71 -13.58
CA PHE A 47 -4.50 -7.39 -13.01
C PHE A 47 -5.68 -7.38 -13.99
N CYS A 48 -6.69 -8.21 -13.76
CA CYS A 48 -8.01 -8.00 -14.36
C CYS A 48 -8.62 -6.71 -13.82
N SER A 49 -9.27 -5.90 -14.66
CA SER A 49 -9.91 -4.64 -14.24
C SER A 49 -10.78 -4.82 -12.99
N SER A 50 -11.75 -5.74 -13.04
CA SER A 50 -12.68 -5.98 -11.92
C SER A 50 -12.00 -6.48 -10.64
N CYS A 51 -10.91 -7.23 -10.78
CA CYS A 51 -10.17 -7.77 -9.64
C CYS A 51 -9.48 -6.67 -8.86
N ILE A 52 -8.76 -5.79 -9.55
CA ILE A 52 -8.05 -4.69 -8.89
C ILE A 52 -9.00 -3.59 -8.44
N ASP A 53 -10.11 -3.34 -9.15
CA ASP A 53 -11.17 -2.45 -8.68
C ASP A 53 -11.71 -2.90 -7.32
N SER A 54 -11.96 -4.21 -7.14
CA SER A 54 -12.43 -4.78 -5.88
C SER A 54 -11.41 -4.63 -4.74
N VAL A 55 -10.11 -4.81 -5.03
CA VAL A 55 -9.04 -4.57 -4.05
C VAL A 55 -8.98 -3.10 -3.65
N PHE A 56 -9.11 -2.19 -4.62
CA PHE A 56 -9.03 -0.76 -4.37
C PHE A 56 -10.21 -0.20 -3.57
N GLN A 57 -11.38 -0.86 -3.54
CA GLN A 57 -12.46 -0.52 -2.62
C GLN A 57 -12.08 -0.69 -1.14
N ILE A 58 -11.14 -1.60 -0.85
CA ILE A 58 -10.69 -1.87 0.52
C ILE A 58 -9.45 -1.04 0.83
N LYS A 59 -8.45 -1.10 -0.06
CA LYS A 59 -7.20 -0.36 0.06
C LYS A 59 -6.67 -0.07 -1.34
N PRO A 60 -6.46 1.21 -1.72
CA PRO A 60 -5.97 1.58 -3.04
C PRO A 60 -4.46 1.36 -3.16
N ALA A 61 -3.99 0.16 -2.85
CA ALA A 61 -2.58 -0.22 -2.92
C ALA A 61 -2.42 -1.51 -3.74
N CYS A 62 -1.36 -1.58 -4.54
CA CYS A 62 -1.05 -2.76 -5.34
C CYS A 62 -0.86 -4.00 -4.43
N PRO A 63 -1.53 -5.13 -4.68
CA PRO A 63 -1.39 -6.33 -3.84
C PRO A 63 -0.02 -7.03 -3.97
N VAL A 64 0.82 -6.63 -4.93
CA VAL A 64 2.17 -7.18 -5.12
C VAL A 64 3.22 -6.39 -4.36
N CYS A 65 3.24 -5.06 -4.51
CA CYS A 65 4.31 -4.20 -4.00
C CYS A 65 3.84 -3.12 -3.02
N ASN A 66 2.54 -3.08 -2.69
CA ASN A 66 1.93 -2.12 -1.77
C ASN A 66 2.09 -0.64 -2.18
N THR A 67 2.47 -0.36 -3.43
CA THR A 67 2.47 1.02 -3.97
C THR A 67 1.03 1.54 -3.99
N PHE A 68 0.81 2.74 -3.45
CA PHE A 68 -0.51 3.38 -3.42
C PHE A 68 -0.89 3.99 -4.76
N HIS A 69 -2.17 3.90 -5.10
CA HIS A 69 -2.77 4.35 -6.35
C HIS A 69 -3.93 5.34 -6.16
N GLY A 70 -4.21 5.74 -4.92
CA GLY A 70 -5.21 6.74 -4.54
C GLY A 70 -5.03 7.17 -3.08
N THR A 71 -5.91 8.05 -2.58
CA THR A 71 -5.94 8.44 -1.16
C THR A 71 -6.53 7.31 -0.32
N TYR A 72 -5.91 7.03 0.82
CA TYR A 72 -6.37 6.00 1.76
C TYR A 72 -6.56 6.61 3.13
N GLU A 73 -7.81 6.73 3.54
CA GLU A 73 -8.18 7.25 4.85
C GLU A 73 -8.56 6.09 5.77
N GLY A 74 -8.20 6.22 7.05
CA GLY A 74 -8.64 5.30 8.09
C GLY A 74 -9.97 5.75 8.72
N THR A 75 -10.47 4.94 9.63
CA THR A 75 -11.70 5.21 10.41
C THR A 75 -11.37 5.87 11.74
N GLN A 76 -10.44 6.83 11.76
CA GLN A 76 -10.09 7.53 13.00
C GLN A 76 -11.27 8.40 13.45
N PRO A 77 -11.68 8.38 14.73
CA PRO A 77 -12.70 9.29 15.24
C PRO A 77 -12.31 10.76 15.01
N ARG A 78 -13.29 11.56 14.56
CA ARG A 78 -13.06 12.96 14.11
C ARG A 78 -12.83 13.95 15.24
N ASP A 79 -13.24 13.61 16.46
CA ASP A 79 -13.13 14.44 17.66
C ASP A 79 -11.77 14.29 18.37
N GLY A 80 -10.84 13.55 17.77
CA GLY A 80 -9.47 13.42 18.26
C GLY A 80 -8.67 14.72 18.18
N ILE A 81 -7.86 14.97 19.20
CA ILE A 81 -6.91 16.08 19.27
C ILE A 81 -5.49 15.51 19.25
N MET A 82 -4.67 16.03 18.34
CA MET A 82 -3.23 15.76 18.30
C MET A 82 -2.47 17.05 18.63
N THR A 83 -1.70 17.04 19.70
CA THR A 83 -0.84 18.18 20.09
C THR A 83 0.63 17.79 19.97
N VAL A 84 1.44 18.68 19.39
CA VAL A 84 2.87 18.45 19.20
C VAL A 84 3.66 19.43 20.06
N ARG A 85 4.67 18.93 20.77
CA ARG A 85 5.57 19.74 21.61
C ARG A 85 7.01 19.37 21.29
N ARG A 86 7.89 20.37 21.21
CA ARG A 86 9.34 20.16 21.10
C ARG A 86 9.99 20.38 22.46
N ASN A 87 10.78 19.42 22.89
CA ASN A 87 11.50 19.43 24.15
C ASN A 87 13.00 19.35 23.91
N TRP A 88 13.78 19.96 24.78
CA TRP A 88 15.24 19.99 24.68
C TRP A 88 15.93 18.76 25.29
N GLN A 89 15.20 17.97 26.08
CA GLN A 89 15.72 16.75 26.70
C GLN A 89 15.89 15.64 25.64
N CYS A 90 17.05 15.02 25.58
CA CYS A 90 17.30 13.90 24.66
C CYS A 90 16.63 12.61 25.16
N LEU A 91 16.24 11.75 24.22
CA LEU A 91 15.77 10.40 24.55
C LEU A 91 16.96 9.45 24.73
N PRO A 92 16.86 8.43 25.61
CA PRO A 92 17.89 7.41 25.74
C PRO A 92 18.20 6.73 24.39
N GLY A 93 19.48 6.64 24.03
CA GLY A 93 19.95 6.09 22.75
C GLY A 93 19.93 7.08 21.58
N TYR A 94 19.56 8.34 21.83
CA TYR A 94 19.52 9.43 20.86
C TYR A 94 20.12 10.73 21.44
N GLU A 95 21.21 10.60 22.19
CA GLU A 95 21.89 11.69 22.87
C GLU A 95 22.50 12.71 21.90
N GLU A 96 22.83 12.26 20.68
CA GLU A 96 23.33 13.11 19.58
C GLU A 96 22.25 14.04 18.99
N GLY A 97 20.97 13.83 19.34
CA GLY A 97 19.86 14.65 18.88
C GLY A 97 19.68 15.93 19.70
N ASN A 98 19.12 16.97 19.07
CA ASN A 98 18.76 18.22 19.75
C ASN A 98 17.40 18.11 20.45
N GLY A 99 17.27 17.14 21.36
CA GLY A 99 16.06 16.85 22.12
C GLY A 99 15.07 15.92 21.42
N HIS A 100 13.78 16.07 21.70
CA HIS A 100 12.72 15.21 21.18
C HIS A 100 11.42 15.97 20.87
N ILE A 101 10.57 15.34 20.08
CA ILE A 101 9.21 15.75 19.79
C ILE A 101 8.28 14.82 20.58
N ALA A 102 7.43 15.39 21.43
CA ALA A 102 6.35 14.68 22.09
C ALA A 102 5.05 14.95 21.33
N ILE A 103 4.29 13.89 21.04
CA ILE A 103 3.00 13.95 20.37
C ILE A 103 1.96 13.38 21.32
N ASP A 104 1.06 14.22 21.78
CA ASP A 104 -0.05 13.85 22.64
C ASP A 104 -1.31 13.64 21.80
N TYR A 105 -1.81 12.40 21.79
CA TYR A 105 -3.08 12.03 21.17
C TYR A 105 -4.14 11.92 22.26
N HIS A 106 -5.26 12.63 22.09
CA HIS A 106 -6.40 12.57 22.97
C HIS A 106 -7.67 12.31 22.16
N PHE A 107 -8.39 11.25 22.49
CA PHE A 107 -9.69 10.92 21.90
C PHE A 107 -10.72 10.83 23.02
N THR A 108 -11.78 11.62 22.93
CA THR A 108 -12.91 11.57 23.86
C THR A 108 -13.75 10.32 23.65
N ALA A 109 -14.58 9.97 24.63
CA ALA A 109 -15.55 8.89 24.45
C ALA A 109 -16.63 9.32 23.44
N GLY A 110 -17.12 8.39 22.64
CA GLY A 110 -18.08 8.69 21.58
C GLY A 110 -18.90 7.48 21.14
N VAL A 111 -19.50 7.61 19.96
CA VAL A 111 -20.34 6.58 19.34
C VAL A 111 -19.77 6.26 17.96
N GLN A 112 -19.69 4.97 17.62
CA GLN A 112 -19.17 4.48 16.35
C GLN A 112 -20.05 4.94 15.18
N GLY A 113 -19.45 5.61 14.20
CA GLY A 113 -20.09 5.94 12.92
C GLY A 113 -20.28 4.72 11.99
N PRO A 114 -20.95 4.89 10.84
CA PRO A 114 -21.21 3.83 9.86
C PRO A 114 -19.95 3.13 9.31
N GLU A 115 -18.81 3.81 9.35
CA GLU A 115 -17.52 3.33 8.89
C GLU A 115 -16.85 2.33 9.85
N HIS A 116 -17.34 2.23 11.08
CA HIS A 116 -16.76 1.38 12.13
C HIS A 116 -17.40 -0.01 12.19
N PRO A 117 -16.76 -0.99 12.86
CA PRO A 117 -17.26 -2.37 12.90
C PRO A 117 -18.64 -2.54 13.53
N ASN A 118 -19.02 -1.69 14.51
CA ASN A 118 -20.32 -1.75 15.18
C ASN A 118 -20.98 -0.36 15.25
N PRO A 119 -21.61 0.12 14.15
CA PRO A 119 -22.23 1.43 14.13
C PRO A 119 -23.29 1.61 15.23
N GLY A 120 -23.25 2.74 15.93
CA GLY A 120 -24.15 3.04 17.06
C GLY A 120 -23.66 2.57 18.43
N GLU A 121 -22.64 1.70 18.48
CA GLU A 121 -22.04 1.27 19.75
C GLU A 121 -21.10 2.34 20.32
N LYS A 122 -21.02 2.42 21.65
CA LYS A 122 -20.15 3.37 22.34
C LYS A 122 -18.69 2.92 22.33
N TYR A 123 -17.77 3.87 22.31
CA TYR A 123 -16.35 3.65 22.60
C TYR A 123 -15.88 4.58 23.73
N SER A 124 -14.90 4.13 24.51
CA SER A 124 -14.36 4.88 25.64
C SER A 124 -13.24 5.85 25.20
N SER A 125 -13.02 6.88 26.01
CA SER A 125 -11.93 7.84 25.80
C SER A 125 -10.56 7.18 25.95
N THR A 126 -9.57 7.70 25.23
CA THR A 126 -8.19 7.26 25.36
C THR A 126 -7.21 8.42 25.19
N SER A 127 -6.03 8.28 25.79
CA SER A 127 -4.92 9.23 25.60
C SER A 127 -3.61 8.46 25.51
N ARG A 128 -2.73 8.91 24.61
CA ARG A 128 -1.42 8.30 24.37
C ARG A 128 -0.42 9.39 24.06
N THR A 129 0.78 9.26 24.60
CA THR A 129 1.91 10.12 24.24
C THR A 129 2.93 9.28 23.47
N ALA A 130 3.34 9.78 22.31
CA ALA A 130 4.44 9.24 21.54
C ALA A 130 5.64 10.19 21.60
N PHE A 131 6.85 9.64 21.51
CA PHE A 131 8.09 10.42 21.52
C PHE A 131 8.92 10.07 20.29
N LEU A 132 9.41 11.10 19.60
CA LEU A 132 10.30 10.96 18.44
C LEU A 132 11.58 11.75 18.71
N PRO A 133 12.77 11.17 18.50
CA PRO A 133 14.02 11.93 18.52
C PRO A 133 13.98 13.11 17.54
N ALA A 134 14.39 14.29 17.97
CA ALA A 134 14.44 15.49 17.13
C ALA A 134 15.74 15.55 16.29
N TYR A 135 16.09 14.41 15.69
CA TYR A 135 17.30 14.20 14.90
C TYR A 135 16.94 14.01 13.42
N PRO A 136 17.52 14.79 12.48
CA PRO A 136 17.14 14.75 11.07
C PRO A 136 17.17 13.34 10.44
N GLY A 137 18.20 12.54 10.71
CA GLY A 137 18.31 11.19 10.13
C GLY A 137 17.21 10.22 10.61
N TYR A 138 16.70 10.39 11.83
CA TYR A 138 15.57 9.61 12.32
C TYR A 138 14.27 10.05 11.64
N LEU A 139 14.05 11.37 11.56
CA LEU A 139 12.84 11.93 10.95
C LEU A 139 12.72 11.56 9.47
N SER A 140 13.83 11.57 8.71
CA SER A 140 13.82 11.12 7.32
C SER A 140 13.42 9.66 7.15
N ARG A 141 13.80 8.77 8.09
CA ARG A 141 13.34 7.37 8.07
C ARG A 141 11.85 7.27 8.32
N VAL A 142 11.33 8.01 9.29
CA VAL A 142 9.88 8.06 9.58
C VAL A 142 9.09 8.58 8.39
N GLN A 143 9.57 9.65 7.74
CA GLN A 143 8.96 10.19 6.52
C GLN A 143 8.89 9.14 5.41
N GLU A 144 9.97 8.38 5.19
CA GLU A 144 9.97 7.30 4.20
C GLU A 144 8.99 6.18 4.56
N GLU A 145 8.92 5.78 5.83
CA GLU A 145 7.93 4.79 6.28
C GLU A 145 6.48 5.27 6.09
N LEU A 146 6.22 6.56 6.34
CA LEU A 146 4.92 7.19 6.09
C LEU A 146 4.59 7.23 4.60
N ARG A 147 5.56 7.58 3.76
CA ARG A 147 5.43 7.55 2.29
C ARG A 147 5.09 6.16 1.77
N LEU A 148 5.75 5.11 2.30
CA LEU A 148 5.45 3.71 1.96
C LEU A 148 4.06 3.27 2.43
N LYS A 149 3.47 3.98 3.41
CA LYS A 149 2.09 3.80 3.88
C LYS A 149 1.08 4.69 3.16
N GLY A 150 1.51 5.44 2.12
CA GLY A 150 0.63 6.29 1.33
C GLY A 150 0.36 7.67 1.94
N VAL A 151 1.11 8.06 2.97
CA VAL A 151 1.04 9.41 3.57
C VAL A 151 2.10 10.27 2.88
N THR A 152 1.66 11.18 2.02
CA THR A 152 2.50 12.10 1.25
C THR A 152 2.20 13.55 1.60
N GLU A 153 3.15 14.46 1.37
CA GLU A 153 3.00 15.90 1.67
C GLU A 153 2.01 16.64 0.76
N GLU A 154 1.45 15.97 -0.25
CA GLU A 154 0.42 16.53 -1.14
C GLU A 154 -0.98 16.27 -0.58
N SER A 155 -1.57 17.31 0.02
CA SER A 155 -3.01 17.45 0.30
C SER A 155 -3.48 18.85 -0.04
#